data_AF-A0A6Y5EQ33-F1
#
_entry.id   AF-A0A6Y5EQ33-F1
#
_cell.length_a   1.000
_cell.length_b   1.000
_cell.length_c   1.000
_cell.angle_alpha   90.00
_cell.angle_beta   90.00
_cell.angle_gamma   90.00
#
_symmetry.space_group_name_H-M   'P 1'
#
loop_
_entity.id
_entity.type
_entity.pdbx_description
1 polymer ?
#
loop_
_entity_poly.entity_id
_entity_poly.type
_entity_poly.pdbx_seq_one_letter_code
_entity_poly.pdbx_strand_id
1 'polypeptide(L)'
;ALKFEVFERLNTGSASLSDQEVRNCVYRGSYNELLKKLAQYDKFVELISLPEQDAKSMKAVELVLRFLAYRELSASSDYSDNYSEYLNLHMEENREISTARAESVTSLFYGTVDLIHDVLGPGIAFRKPKDQTDPSKGYFQNRINGSIYESQMVAFSRAFEQGKKEDLAVKAFSVFKNEGYWKTLFQGTSKKNSALNRSTILTEALMG
;
A
#
# COMPACT_ATOMS: atom_id res chain seq x y z
N ALA A 1 17.23 9.18 -7.60
CA ALA A 1 17.38 10.33 -6.68
C ALA A 1 17.54 11.65 -7.43
N LEU A 2 18.67 11.93 -8.09
CA LEU A 2 18.98 13.27 -8.63
C LEU A 2 17.93 13.88 -9.59
N LYS A 3 17.37 13.10 -10.54
CA LYS A 3 16.35 13.61 -11.47
C LYS A 3 15.07 14.07 -10.76
N PHE A 4 14.67 13.33 -9.71
CA PHE A 4 13.49 13.64 -8.92
C PHE A 4 13.72 14.91 -8.10
N GLU A 5 14.85 15.00 -7.38
CA GLU A 5 15.21 16.18 -6.58
C GLU A 5 15.32 17.45 -7.42
N VAL A 6 15.88 17.37 -8.63
CA VAL A 6 15.95 18.51 -9.56
C VAL A 6 14.54 18.97 -9.94
N PHE A 7 13.64 18.03 -10.24
CA PHE A 7 12.26 18.37 -10.59
C PHE A 7 11.50 18.95 -9.39
N GLU A 8 11.67 18.38 -8.20
CA GLU A 8 11.06 18.85 -6.96
C GLU A 8 11.49 20.29 -6.63
N ARG A 9 12.77 20.64 -6.82
CA ARG A 9 13.26 22.02 -6.65
C ARG A 9 12.65 23.00 -7.65
N LEU A 10 12.38 22.55 -8.87
CA LEU A 10 11.66 23.34 -9.88
C LEU A 10 10.16 23.43 -9.60
N ASN A 11 9.60 22.50 -8.80
CA ASN A 11 8.19 22.43 -8.39
C ASN A 11 7.86 23.36 -7.20
N THR A 12 8.40 24.58 -7.21
CA THR A 12 8.23 25.61 -6.15
C THR A 12 7.24 26.72 -6.53
N GLY A 13 6.47 26.52 -7.61
CA GLY A 13 5.42 27.45 -8.07
C GLY A 13 4.16 27.48 -7.19
N SER A 14 3.15 28.24 -7.61
CA SER A 14 1.93 28.51 -6.82
C SER A 14 1.01 27.31 -6.56
N ALA A 15 1.19 26.20 -7.29
CA ALA A 15 0.54 24.93 -7.03
C ALA A 15 1.58 23.80 -7.12
N SER A 16 2.10 23.37 -5.97
CA SER A 16 3.08 22.27 -5.90
C SER A 16 2.41 20.93 -6.19
N LEU A 17 2.99 20.19 -7.13
CA LEU A 17 2.65 18.79 -7.38
C LEU A 17 2.98 17.92 -6.16
N SER A 18 2.18 16.91 -5.89
CA SER A 18 2.47 15.84 -4.92
C SER A 18 3.69 15.02 -5.36
N ASP A 19 4.33 14.33 -4.43
CA ASP A 19 5.45 13.42 -4.76
C ASP A 19 5.07 12.44 -5.87
N GLN A 20 3.84 11.92 -5.87
CA GLN A 20 3.38 10.98 -6.88
C GLN A 20 3.17 11.64 -8.25
N GLU A 21 2.69 12.87 -8.28
CA GLU A 21 2.58 13.66 -9.50
C GLU A 21 3.97 13.99 -10.08
N VAL A 22 4.96 14.28 -9.23
CA VAL A 22 6.36 14.41 -9.64
C VAL A 22 6.89 13.08 -10.18
N ARG A 23 6.65 11.95 -9.49
CA ARG A 23 7.06 10.60 -9.97
C ARG A 23 6.47 10.31 -11.35
N ASN A 24 5.20 10.62 -11.57
CA ASN A 24 4.52 10.44 -12.84
C ASN A 24 5.17 11.25 -13.99
N CYS A 25 5.71 12.44 -13.68
CA CYS A 25 6.44 13.26 -14.65
C CYS A 25 7.87 12.77 -14.90
N VAL A 26 8.58 12.36 -13.85
CA VAL A 26 10.01 12.00 -13.91
C VAL A 26 10.20 10.57 -14.45
N TYR A 27 9.37 9.63 -14.01
CA TYR A 27 9.48 8.20 -14.28
C TYR A 27 8.46 7.72 -15.32
N ARG A 28 8.33 8.44 -16.43
CA ARG A 28 7.44 8.04 -17.54
C ARG A 28 7.90 6.70 -18.14
N GLY A 29 6.98 5.75 -18.23
CA GLY A 29 7.22 4.41 -18.78
C GLY A 29 6.00 3.51 -18.61
N SER A 30 6.07 2.31 -19.16
CA SER A 30 4.97 1.33 -19.14
C SER A 30 4.49 0.96 -17.73
N TYR A 31 5.37 1.00 -16.72
CA TYR A 31 5.00 0.72 -15.34
C TYR A 31 4.09 1.79 -14.74
N ASN A 32 4.39 3.06 -15.00
CA ASN A 32 3.56 4.17 -14.52
C ASN A 32 2.14 4.12 -15.10
N GLU A 33 1.99 3.72 -16.37
CA GLU A 33 0.68 3.52 -16.99
C GLU A 33 -0.06 2.32 -16.38
N LEU A 34 0.64 1.24 -16.04
CA LEU A 34 0.05 0.14 -15.28
C LEU A 34 -0.47 0.60 -13.92
N LEU A 35 0.30 1.37 -13.15
CA LEU A 35 -0.12 1.88 -11.84
C LEU A 35 -1.40 2.71 -11.93
N LYS A 36 -1.51 3.58 -12.94
CA LYS A 36 -2.73 4.37 -13.21
C LYS A 36 -3.93 3.48 -13.52
N LYS A 37 -3.74 2.45 -14.36
CA LYS A 37 -4.79 1.49 -14.69
C LYS A 37 -5.29 0.74 -13.45
N LEU A 38 -4.37 0.23 -12.63
CA LEU A 38 -4.73 -0.50 -11.41
C LEU A 38 -5.46 0.39 -10.39
N ALA A 39 -5.08 1.66 -10.30
CA ALA A 39 -5.69 2.62 -9.39
C ALA A 39 -7.16 2.95 -9.71
N GLN A 40 -7.63 2.61 -10.92
CA GLN A 40 -9.02 2.80 -11.36
C GLN A 40 -9.89 1.56 -11.14
N TYR A 41 -9.36 0.48 -10.54
CA TYR A 41 -10.14 -0.73 -10.31
C TYR A 41 -11.29 -0.47 -9.33
N ASP A 42 -12.54 -0.74 -9.71
CA ASP A 42 -13.74 -0.30 -8.99
C ASP A 42 -13.76 -0.69 -7.51
N LYS A 43 -13.49 -1.97 -7.20
CA LYS A 43 -13.43 -2.43 -5.80
C LYS A 43 -12.29 -1.78 -5.03
N PHE A 44 -11.17 -1.47 -5.68
CA PHE A 44 -10.08 -0.76 -5.04
C PHE A 44 -10.48 0.68 -4.70
N VAL A 45 -11.13 1.36 -5.65
CA VAL A 45 -11.67 2.73 -5.47
C VAL A 45 -12.67 2.75 -4.32
N GLU A 46 -13.58 1.78 -4.26
CA GLU A 46 -14.55 1.64 -3.17
C GLU A 46 -13.87 1.39 -1.82
N LEU A 47 -12.89 0.49 -1.77
CA LEU A 47 -12.13 0.20 -0.55
C LEU A 47 -11.42 1.44 -0.04
N ILE A 48 -10.69 2.19 -0.89
CA ILE A 48 -9.94 3.36 -0.42
C ILE A 48 -10.85 4.54 -0.10
N SER A 49 -11.99 4.67 -0.78
CA SER A 49 -13.02 5.70 -0.58
C SER A 49 -12.41 7.09 -0.34
N LEU A 50 -11.47 7.47 -1.19
CA LEU A 50 -10.74 8.73 -1.04
C LEU A 50 -11.69 9.93 -1.21
N PRO A 51 -11.51 11.01 -0.44
CA PRO A 51 -12.16 12.29 -0.72
C PRO A 51 -11.85 12.76 -2.14
N GLU A 52 -12.76 13.51 -2.76
CA GLU A 52 -12.63 13.97 -4.15
C GLU A 52 -11.30 14.73 -4.43
N GLN A 53 -10.82 15.51 -3.45
CA GLN A 53 -9.54 16.22 -3.55
C GLN A 53 -8.32 15.26 -3.58
N ASP A 54 -8.38 14.13 -2.89
CA ASP A 54 -7.29 13.16 -2.81
C ASP A 54 -7.30 12.21 -4.02
N ALA A 55 -8.47 12.00 -4.63
CA ALA A 55 -8.56 11.36 -5.94
C ALA A 55 -7.84 12.17 -7.02
N LYS A 56 -7.84 13.51 -6.91
CA LYS A 56 -7.16 14.42 -7.85
C LYS A 56 -5.63 14.43 -7.71
N SER A 57 -5.07 14.12 -6.53
CA SER A 57 -3.61 14.20 -6.25
C SER A 57 -2.82 12.92 -6.57
N MET A 58 -3.35 12.05 -7.42
CA MET A 58 -2.80 10.73 -7.74
C MET A 58 -2.63 9.80 -6.51
N LYS A 59 -3.37 10.03 -5.41
CA LYS A 59 -3.19 9.26 -4.18
C LYS A 59 -3.48 7.78 -4.36
N ALA A 60 -4.49 7.43 -5.16
CA ALA A 60 -4.79 6.04 -5.50
C ALA A 60 -3.60 5.37 -6.23
N VAL A 61 -2.94 6.09 -7.14
CA VAL A 61 -1.75 5.60 -7.87
C VAL A 61 -0.59 5.37 -6.89
N GLU A 62 -0.38 6.30 -5.95
CA GLU A 62 0.64 6.12 -4.90
C GLU A 62 0.35 4.88 -4.05
N LEU A 63 -0.91 4.62 -3.69
CA LEU A 63 -1.28 3.43 -2.92
C LEU A 63 -1.01 2.13 -3.70
N VAL A 64 -1.26 2.09 -5.00
CA VAL A 64 -0.87 0.94 -5.84
C VAL A 64 0.66 0.77 -5.82
N LEU A 65 1.40 1.86 -6.04
CA LEU A 65 2.87 1.84 -6.01
C LEU A 65 3.40 1.34 -4.66
N ARG A 66 2.82 1.80 -3.55
CA ARG A 66 3.13 1.30 -2.21
C ARG A 66 2.97 -0.19 -2.12
N PHE A 67 1.81 -0.71 -2.53
CA PHE A 67 1.56 -2.13 -2.43
C PHE A 67 2.63 -2.93 -3.17
N LEU A 68 2.94 -2.57 -4.42
CA LEU A 68 3.93 -3.31 -5.22
C LEU A 68 5.34 -3.21 -4.63
N ALA A 69 5.77 -2.01 -4.23
CA ALA A 69 7.06 -1.80 -3.60
C ALA A 69 7.19 -2.58 -2.27
N TYR A 70 6.22 -2.45 -1.37
CA TYR A 70 6.24 -3.14 -0.08
C TYR A 70 6.01 -4.65 -0.18
N ARG A 71 5.37 -5.13 -1.25
CA ARG A 71 5.23 -6.56 -1.50
C ARG A 71 6.56 -7.22 -1.84
N GLU A 72 7.45 -6.48 -2.49
CA GLU A 72 8.82 -6.90 -2.86
C GLU A 72 9.86 -6.52 -1.79
N LEU A 73 9.47 -5.80 -0.75
CA LEU A 73 10.36 -5.39 0.33
C LEU A 73 10.90 -6.60 1.10
N SER A 74 12.22 -6.64 1.25
CA SER A 74 12.96 -7.66 1.98
C SER A 74 14.02 -7.04 2.89
N ALA A 75 14.63 -7.85 3.76
CA ALA A 75 15.72 -7.39 4.62
C ALA A 75 16.91 -6.84 3.82
N SER A 76 17.18 -7.42 2.65
CA SER A 76 18.26 -7.05 1.73
C SER A 76 17.94 -5.87 0.81
N SER A 77 16.69 -5.39 0.79
CA SER A 77 16.32 -4.23 -0.03
C SER A 77 17.07 -2.97 0.41
N ASP A 78 17.52 -2.18 -0.57
CA ASP A 78 18.04 -0.85 -0.34
C ASP A 78 16.89 0.11 0.02
N TYR A 79 16.83 0.48 1.29
CA TYR A 79 15.78 1.34 1.85
C TYR A 79 16.44 2.15 2.97
N SER A 80 16.60 3.45 2.71
CA SER A 80 17.23 4.46 3.57
C SER A 80 16.39 4.92 4.77
N ASP A 81 15.40 4.14 5.21
CA ASP A 81 14.30 4.55 6.10
C ASP A 81 13.51 5.80 5.63
N ASN A 82 13.71 6.23 4.38
CA ASN A 82 12.91 7.23 3.68
C ASN A 82 12.00 6.55 2.65
N TYR A 83 10.70 6.52 2.96
CA TYR A 83 9.70 5.92 2.10
C TYR A 83 9.59 6.60 0.72
N SER A 84 9.73 7.93 0.64
CA SER A 84 9.61 8.65 -0.63
C SER A 84 10.76 8.30 -1.58
N GLU A 85 11.97 8.18 -1.04
CA GLU A 85 13.17 7.73 -1.77
C GLU A 85 13.06 6.26 -2.20
N TYR A 86 12.57 5.39 -1.32
CA TYR A 86 12.35 3.98 -1.66
C TYR A 86 11.37 3.82 -2.83
N LEU A 87 10.27 4.57 -2.84
CA LEU A 87 9.33 4.56 -3.98
C LEU A 87 9.95 5.12 -5.26
N ASN A 88 10.81 6.13 -5.15
CA ASN A 88 11.53 6.69 -6.30
C ASN A 88 12.48 5.66 -6.91
N LEU A 89 13.19 4.88 -6.08
CA LEU A 89 14.05 3.79 -6.54
C LEU A 89 13.22 2.70 -7.23
N HIS A 90 12.14 2.24 -6.59
CA HIS A 90 11.27 1.20 -7.15
C HIS A 90 10.64 1.63 -8.49
N MET A 91 10.27 2.90 -8.65
CA MET A 91 9.78 3.45 -9.93
C MET A 91 10.86 3.45 -11.02
N GLU A 92 12.10 3.81 -10.71
CA GLU A 92 13.20 3.81 -11.69
C GLU A 92 13.56 2.38 -12.12
N GLU A 93 13.64 1.46 -11.16
CA GLU A 93 13.98 0.04 -11.41
C GLU A 93 12.92 -0.67 -12.26
N ASN A 94 11.65 -0.34 -12.07
CA ASN A 94 10.54 -0.98 -12.78
C ASN A 94 10.05 -0.16 -13.98
N ARG A 95 10.69 0.97 -14.31
CA ARG A 95 10.18 1.98 -15.27
C ARG A 95 9.60 1.37 -16.55
N GLU A 96 10.31 0.42 -17.14
CA GLU A 96 9.84 -0.38 -18.26
C GLU A 96 9.52 -1.82 -17.84
N ILE A 97 8.26 -2.06 -17.52
CA ILE A 97 7.76 -3.36 -17.11
C ILE A 97 7.49 -4.24 -18.34
N SER A 98 7.88 -5.51 -18.28
CA SER A 98 7.55 -6.47 -19.35
C SER A 98 6.06 -6.83 -19.33
N THR A 99 5.50 -7.21 -20.49
CA THR A 99 4.10 -7.64 -20.60
C THR A 99 3.76 -8.77 -19.63
N ALA A 100 4.61 -9.79 -19.54
CA ALA A 100 4.41 -10.92 -18.63
C ALA A 100 4.40 -10.49 -17.15
N ARG A 101 5.29 -9.55 -16.76
CA ARG A 101 5.30 -9.03 -15.39
C ARG A 101 4.07 -8.16 -15.12
N ALA A 102 3.65 -7.35 -16.09
CA ALA A 102 2.45 -6.51 -15.98
C ALA A 102 1.18 -7.36 -15.79
N GLU A 103 1.04 -8.47 -16.52
CA GLU A 103 -0.06 -9.43 -16.36
C GLU A 103 -0.05 -10.08 -14.98
N SER A 104 1.11 -10.57 -14.55
CA SER A 104 1.30 -11.17 -13.22
C SER A 104 0.94 -10.20 -12.08
N VAL A 105 1.44 -8.96 -12.16
CA VAL A 105 1.14 -7.90 -11.19
C VAL A 105 -0.34 -7.53 -11.20
N THR A 106 -0.96 -7.45 -12.37
CA THR A 106 -2.39 -7.16 -12.50
C THR A 106 -3.24 -8.23 -11.83
N SER A 107 -2.98 -9.50 -12.14
CA SER A 107 -3.71 -10.63 -11.55
C SER A 107 -3.55 -10.66 -10.03
N LEU A 108 -2.34 -10.40 -9.54
CA LEU A 108 -2.06 -10.36 -8.11
C LEU A 108 -2.80 -9.21 -7.43
N PHE A 109 -2.77 -8.01 -8.01
CA PHE A 109 -3.45 -6.84 -7.46
C PHE A 109 -4.96 -7.04 -7.40
N TYR A 110 -5.59 -7.46 -8.50
CA TYR A 110 -7.04 -7.70 -8.53
C TYR A 110 -7.46 -8.79 -7.56
N GLY A 111 -6.77 -9.94 -7.54
CA GLY A 111 -7.07 -11.02 -6.59
C GLY A 111 -6.90 -10.60 -5.12
N THR A 112 -5.90 -9.77 -4.82
CA THR A 112 -5.70 -9.21 -3.48
C THR A 112 -6.82 -8.26 -3.08
N VAL A 113 -7.16 -7.33 -3.98
CA VAL A 113 -8.23 -6.34 -3.73
C VAL A 113 -9.57 -7.03 -3.58
N ASP A 114 -9.89 -8.00 -4.43
CA ASP A 114 -11.09 -8.81 -4.35
C ASP A 114 -11.19 -9.50 -2.99
N LEU A 115 -10.12 -10.17 -2.56
CA LEU A 115 -10.11 -10.86 -1.29
C LEU A 115 -10.29 -9.91 -0.10
N ILE A 116 -9.65 -8.74 -0.11
CA ILE A 116 -9.81 -7.74 0.95
C ILE A 116 -11.23 -7.16 0.94
N HIS A 117 -11.77 -6.89 -0.25
CA HIS A 117 -13.13 -6.37 -0.40
C HIS A 117 -14.14 -7.36 0.17
N ASP A 118 -14.05 -8.64 -0.21
CA ASP A 118 -14.98 -9.68 0.25
C ASP A 118 -14.85 -9.97 1.75
N VAL A 119 -13.63 -9.90 2.30
CA VAL A 119 -13.34 -10.30 3.70
C VAL A 119 -13.51 -9.15 4.69
N LEU A 120 -13.02 -7.95 4.37
CA LEU A 120 -12.99 -6.81 5.29
C LEU A 120 -14.02 -5.75 4.92
N GLY A 121 -14.28 -5.55 3.63
CA GLY A 121 -15.24 -4.58 3.12
C GLY A 121 -14.79 -3.10 3.21
N PRO A 122 -15.50 -2.22 2.48
CA PRO A 122 -15.28 -0.78 2.53
C PRO A 122 -15.63 -0.20 3.90
N GLY A 123 -14.96 0.89 4.27
CA GLY A 123 -15.10 1.53 5.58
C GLY A 123 -14.39 0.79 6.74
N ILE A 124 -13.94 -0.45 6.55
CA ILE A 124 -13.18 -1.21 7.55
C ILE A 124 -11.76 -1.47 7.08
N ALA A 125 -11.58 -2.02 5.88
CA ALA A 125 -10.26 -2.27 5.30
C ALA A 125 -9.39 -1.02 5.40
N PHE A 126 -8.12 -1.12 5.77
CA PHE A 126 -7.16 -0.02 5.84
C PHE A 126 -7.44 1.06 6.91
N ARG A 127 -8.48 0.93 7.75
CA ARG A 127 -8.81 1.91 8.80
C ARG A 127 -8.28 1.48 10.15
N LYS A 128 -8.01 2.46 11.00
CA LYS A 128 -7.68 2.22 12.42
C LYS A 128 -8.95 1.81 13.18
N PRO A 129 -8.92 0.75 14.01
CA PRO A 129 -10.04 0.45 14.90
C PRO A 129 -10.19 1.52 15.99
N LYS A 130 -11.42 1.80 16.42
CA LYS A 130 -11.72 2.76 17.49
C LYS A 130 -11.20 2.30 18.85
N ASP A 131 -11.16 0.99 19.04
CA ASP A 131 -10.62 0.33 20.22
C ASP A 131 -9.62 -0.74 19.75
N GLN A 132 -8.39 -0.67 20.25
CA GLN A 132 -7.31 -1.59 19.90
C GLN A 132 -7.66 -3.04 20.27
N THR A 133 -8.36 -3.22 21.39
CA THR A 133 -8.66 -4.53 21.99
C THR A 133 -10.00 -5.09 21.51
N ASP A 134 -10.89 -4.25 21.00
CA ASP A 134 -12.20 -4.65 20.51
C ASP A 134 -12.58 -3.94 19.20
N PRO A 135 -12.12 -4.49 18.04
CA PRO A 135 -12.44 -3.93 16.73
C PRO A 135 -13.95 -3.92 16.40
N SER A 136 -14.79 -4.67 17.12
CA SER A 136 -16.25 -4.65 16.94
C SER A 136 -16.87 -3.30 17.32
N LYS A 137 -16.17 -2.48 18.12
CA LYS A 137 -16.58 -1.11 18.44
C LYS A 137 -16.45 -0.14 17.25
N GLY A 138 -16.01 -0.65 16.10
CA GLY A 138 -15.99 0.05 14.82
C GLY A 138 -14.65 0.70 14.51
N TYR A 139 -14.61 1.40 13.39
CA TYR A 139 -13.39 1.94 12.78
C TYR A 139 -13.51 3.44 12.52
N PHE A 140 -12.37 4.13 12.52
CA PHE A 140 -12.31 5.54 12.13
C PHE A 140 -12.47 5.66 10.61
N GLN A 141 -13.57 6.28 10.17
CA GLN A 141 -13.95 6.37 8.76
C GLN A 141 -13.21 7.48 8.00
N ASN A 142 -12.58 8.43 8.72
CA ASN A 142 -12.19 9.70 8.11
C ASN A 142 -11.03 9.59 7.14
N ARG A 143 -10.09 8.63 7.32
CA ARG A 143 -8.92 8.41 6.45
C ARG A 143 -8.40 6.97 6.55
N ILE A 144 -7.88 6.47 5.44
CA ILE A 144 -7.03 5.28 5.43
C ILE A 144 -5.74 5.52 6.25
N ASN A 145 -5.24 4.48 6.89
CA ASN A 145 -3.94 4.49 7.53
C ASN A 145 -2.93 3.76 6.63
N GLY A 146 -1.86 4.45 6.21
CA GLY A 146 -0.87 3.90 5.28
C GLY A 146 -0.17 2.63 5.78
N SER A 147 0.18 2.56 7.07
CA SER A 147 0.83 1.37 7.65
C SER A 147 -0.13 0.17 7.68
N ILE A 148 -1.41 0.40 8.03
CA ILE A 148 -2.43 -0.66 8.00
C ILE A 148 -2.65 -1.12 6.56
N TYR A 149 -2.81 -0.18 5.61
CA TYR A 149 -2.95 -0.44 4.19
C TYR A 149 -1.85 -1.36 3.66
N GLU A 150 -0.58 -1.00 3.89
CA GLU A 150 0.56 -1.80 3.44
C GLU A 150 0.54 -3.20 4.03
N SER A 151 0.36 -3.31 5.36
CA SER A 151 0.37 -4.62 6.02
C SER A 151 -0.75 -5.51 5.49
N GLN A 152 -1.97 -4.98 5.32
CA GLN A 152 -3.12 -5.73 4.83
C GLN A 152 -2.94 -6.13 3.37
N MET A 153 -2.59 -5.21 2.49
CA MET A 153 -2.35 -5.52 1.08
C MET A 153 -1.25 -6.59 0.91
N VAL A 154 -0.12 -6.46 1.60
CA VAL A 154 0.97 -7.44 1.52
C VAL A 154 0.54 -8.81 2.08
N ALA A 155 -0.05 -8.86 3.28
CA ALA A 155 -0.43 -10.12 3.89
C ALA A 155 -1.55 -10.84 3.13
N PHE A 156 -2.60 -10.12 2.71
CA PHE A 156 -3.70 -10.70 1.94
C PHE A 156 -3.25 -11.14 0.56
N SER A 157 -2.31 -10.44 -0.07
CA SER A 157 -1.78 -10.88 -1.36
C SER A 157 -1.01 -12.21 -1.28
N ARG A 158 -0.34 -12.47 -0.14
CA ARG A 158 0.28 -13.78 0.16
C ARG A 158 -0.78 -14.84 0.47
N ALA A 159 -1.84 -14.47 1.19
CA ALA A 159 -2.98 -15.35 1.45
C ALA A 159 -3.69 -15.77 0.15
N PHE A 160 -3.89 -14.82 -0.76
CA PHE A 160 -4.46 -15.05 -2.09
C PHE A 160 -3.64 -16.06 -2.90
N GLU A 161 -2.32 -15.88 -3.00
CA GLU A 161 -1.45 -16.81 -3.72
C GLU A 161 -1.45 -18.23 -3.13
N GLN A 162 -1.59 -18.34 -1.81
CA GLN A 162 -1.69 -19.64 -1.11
C GLN A 162 -3.12 -20.20 -1.08
N GLY A 163 -4.09 -19.51 -1.69
CA GLY A 163 -5.49 -19.94 -1.71
C GLY A 163 -6.16 -19.98 -0.33
N LYS A 164 -5.63 -19.25 0.66
CA LYS A 164 -6.19 -19.18 2.01
C LYS A 164 -7.52 -18.42 2.00
N LYS A 165 -8.54 -18.98 2.66
CA LYS A 165 -9.90 -18.37 2.73
C LYS A 165 -10.52 -18.36 4.13
N GLU A 166 -10.03 -19.20 5.04
CA GLU A 166 -10.66 -19.41 6.35
C GLU A 166 -10.27 -18.33 7.37
N ASP A 167 -11.28 -17.80 8.06
CA ASP A 167 -11.16 -16.89 9.21
C ASP A 167 -10.28 -15.66 9.00
N LEU A 168 -10.07 -15.24 7.75
CA LEU A 168 -9.15 -14.15 7.40
C LEU A 168 -9.52 -12.84 8.09
N ALA A 169 -10.82 -12.50 8.20
CA ALA A 169 -11.26 -11.30 8.90
C ALA A 169 -10.90 -11.34 10.39
N VAL A 170 -11.20 -12.47 11.06
CA VAL A 170 -10.92 -12.66 12.49
C VAL A 170 -9.41 -12.59 12.75
N LYS A 171 -8.60 -13.25 11.93
CA LYS A 171 -7.13 -13.23 12.00
C LYS A 171 -6.56 -11.84 11.72
N ALA A 172 -7.09 -11.14 10.71
CA ALA A 172 -6.65 -9.78 10.38
C ALA A 172 -6.96 -8.77 11.49
N PHE A 173 -8.03 -8.98 12.25
CA PHE A 173 -8.39 -8.10 13.36
C PHE A 173 -7.71 -8.49 14.68
N SER A 174 -7.37 -9.77 14.88
CA SER A 174 -6.73 -10.23 16.11
C SER A 174 -5.35 -9.60 16.32
N VAL A 175 -4.61 -9.30 15.25
CA VAL A 175 -3.26 -8.70 15.34
C VAL A 175 -3.26 -7.29 15.92
N PHE A 176 -4.38 -6.55 15.92
CA PHE A 176 -4.43 -5.24 16.58
C PHE A 176 -4.20 -5.33 18.09
N LYS A 177 -4.49 -6.48 18.70
CA LYS A 177 -4.19 -6.78 20.12
C LYS A 177 -2.70 -7.05 20.38
N ASN A 178 -1.92 -7.33 19.34
CA ASN A 178 -0.48 -7.55 19.47
C ASN A 178 0.22 -6.19 19.56
N GLU A 179 0.80 -5.88 20.73
CA GLU A 179 1.52 -4.62 20.98
C GLU A 179 2.69 -4.39 20.00
N GLY A 180 3.38 -5.45 19.58
CA GLY A 180 4.44 -5.40 18.59
C GLY A 180 3.92 -4.92 17.22
N TYR A 181 2.80 -5.49 16.76
CA TYR A 181 2.12 -5.05 15.54
C TYR A 181 1.61 -3.61 15.69
N TRP A 182 0.88 -3.30 16.77
CA TRP A 182 0.32 -1.98 17.00
C TRP A 182 1.38 -0.88 16.97
N LYS A 183 2.53 -1.10 17.62
CA LYS A 183 3.65 -0.16 17.63
C LYS A 183 4.14 0.15 16.21
N THR A 184 4.27 -0.86 15.35
CA THR A 184 4.75 -0.68 13.96
C THR A 184 3.78 0.09 13.06
N LEU A 185 2.52 0.24 13.46
CA LEU A 185 1.51 1.01 12.72
C LEU A 185 1.62 2.52 12.97
N PHE A 186 2.16 2.93 14.13
CA PHE A 186 2.11 4.33 14.58
C PHE A 186 3.46 4.92 15.02
N GLN A 187 4.50 4.09 15.22
CA GLN A 187 5.83 4.55 15.62
C GLN A 187 6.88 4.11 14.60
N GLY A 188 7.72 5.04 14.14
CA GLY A 188 8.78 4.74 13.17
C GLY A 188 8.25 4.11 11.88
N THR A 189 7.06 4.53 11.42
CA THR A 189 6.30 3.86 10.36
C THR A 189 7.02 3.83 9.01
N SER A 190 7.91 4.78 8.75
CA SER A 190 8.76 4.84 7.55
C SER A 190 9.98 3.93 7.62
N LYS A 191 10.30 3.34 8.78
CA LYS A 191 11.47 2.47 8.94
C LYS A 191 11.25 1.13 8.26
N LYS A 192 12.25 0.63 7.53
CA LYS A 192 12.24 -0.68 6.85
C LYS A 192 11.84 -1.79 7.81
N ASN A 193 12.45 -1.83 9.00
CA ASN A 193 12.15 -2.85 10.01
C ASN A 193 10.69 -2.80 10.48
N SER A 194 10.10 -1.61 10.59
CA SER A 194 8.68 -1.50 10.99
C SER A 194 7.75 -1.99 9.87
N ALA A 195 8.08 -1.70 8.61
CA ALA A 195 7.35 -2.17 7.45
C ALA A 195 7.40 -3.69 7.27
N LEU A 196 8.59 -4.28 7.44
CA LEU A 196 8.78 -5.73 7.43
C LEU A 196 8.00 -6.37 8.57
N ASN A 197 8.17 -5.90 9.81
CA ASN A 197 7.51 -6.48 10.98
C ASN A 197 5.99 -6.46 10.87
N ARG A 198 5.37 -5.33 10.49
CA ARG A 198 3.90 -5.27 10.34
C ARG A 198 3.38 -6.25 9.29
N SER A 199 4.11 -6.38 8.19
CA SER A 199 3.73 -7.29 7.10
C SER A 199 3.93 -8.75 7.50
N THR A 200 5.02 -9.07 8.20
CA THR A 200 5.31 -10.43 8.70
C THR A 200 4.29 -10.88 9.73
N ILE A 201 4.05 -10.09 10.78
CA ILE A 201 3.11 -10.46 11.86
C ILE A 201 1.71 -10.73 11.30
N LEU A 202 1.20 -9.86 10.43
CA LEU A 202 -0.11 -10.09 9.82
C LEU A 202 -0.10 -11.27 8.86
N THR A 203 0.96 -11.47 8.07
CA THR A 203 1.07 -12.64 7.19
C THR A 203 1.02 -13.94 7.99
N GLU A 204 1.82 -14.06 9.05
CA GLU A 204 1.85 -15.24 9.93
C GLU A 204 0.47 -15.52 10.52
N ALA A 205 -0.19 -14.49 11.05
CA ALA A 205 -1.55 -14.63 11.59
C ALA A 205 -2.56 -15.13 10.53
N LEU A 206 -2.47 -14.67 9.28
CA LEU A 206 -3.35 -15.14 8.21
C LEU A 206 -3.05 -16.59 7.81
N MET A 207 -1.78 -17.01 7.82
CA MET A 207 -1.39 -18.35 7.39
C MET A 207 -1.85 -19.45 8.36
N GLY A 208 -1.98 -19.12 9.65
CA GLY A 208 -2.30 -20.07 10.72
C GLY A 208 -1.04 -20.58 11.40
#